data_AF-A0A2V7UY83-F1
#
_entry.id   AF-A0A2V7UY83-F1
#
_cell.length_a   1.000
_cell.length_b   1.000
_cell.length_c   1.000
_cell.angle_alpha   90.00
_cell.angle_beta   90.00
_cell.angle_gamma   90.00
#
_symmetry.space_group_name_H-M   'P 1'
#
loop_
_entity.id
_entity.type
_entity.pdbx_description
1 polymer ?
#
loop_
_entity_poly.entity_id
_entity_poly.type
_entity_poly.pdbx_seq_one_letter_code
_entity_poly.pdbx_strand_id
1 'polypeptide(L)'
;MPIEHTPPASFRPGRPLPIEAGAPREAASIILQYRRLNQAERYRSRPMERESAAWRAEVPAEYTDSAYPLQYYFEARSGAGVTLWPGFKSDFLGQPYFVVQPQGALGLALQAARGDVDPVVADVQLPAVKTSLL
;
A
#
# COMPACT_ATOMS: atom_id res chain seq x y z
N MET A 1 10.27 7.01 -16.40
CA MET A 1 8.97 7.69 -16.49
C MET A 1 8.38 7.79 -15.10
N PRO A 2 8.22 8.99 -14.52
CA PRO A 2 7.52 9.17 -13.26
C PRO A 2 6.01 8.93 -13.45
N ILE A 3 5.36 8.36 -12.44
CA ILE A 3 3.90 8.19 -12.39
C ILE A 3 3.40 9.00 -11.21
N GLU A 4 2.50 9.94 -11.47
CA GLU A 4 1.81 10.65 -10.40
C GLU A 4 0.95 9.66 -9.61
N HIS A 5 1.19 9.56 -8.31
CA HIS A 5 0.49 8.62 -7.46
C HIS A 5 0.54 9.07 -6.00
N THR A 6 -0.61 9.07 -5.36
CA THR A 6 -0.74 9.24 -3.91
C THR A 6 -1.19 7.91 -3.31
N PRO A 7 -0.32 7.20 -2.57
CA PRO A 7 -0.69 5.96 -1.92
C PRO A 7 -1.87 6.16 -0.96
N PRO A 8 -2.83 5.23 -0.91
CA PRO A 8 -3.81 5.22 0.16
C PRO A 8 -3.12 5.20 1.52
N ALA A 9 -3.59 6.02 2.48
CA ALA A 9 -2.98 6.07 3.81
C ALA A 9 -3.09 4.75 4.57
N SER A 10 -4.20 4.02 4.35
CA SER A 10 -4.46 2.69 4.92
C SER A 10 -5.51 1.95 4.10
N PHE A 11 -5.69 0.66 4.36
CA PHE A 11 -6.79 -0.14 3.79
C PHE A 11 -7.63 -0.81 4.89
N ARG A 12 -8.90 -1.08 4.62
CA ARG A 12 -9.75 -1.89 5.50
C ARG A 12 -9.59 -3.37 5.15
N PRO A 13 -9.19 -4.25 6.08
CA PRO A 13 -9.15 -5.68 5.81
C PRO A 13 -10.50 -6.20 5.30
N GLY A 14 -10.46 -7.07 4.29
CA GLY A 14 -11.66 -7.63 3.67
C GLY A 14 -12.44 -6.67 2.77
N ARG A 15 -11.87 -5.50 2.42
CA ARG A 15 -12.44 -4.57 1.45
C ARG A 15 -11.52 -4.39 0.25
N PRO A 16 -12.04 -4.26 -0.98
CA PRO A 16 -11.20 -3.93 -2.13
C PRO A 16 -10.44 -2.64 -1.86
N LEU A 17 -9.14 -2.63 -2.20
CA LEU A 17 -8.31 -1.43 -2.11
C LEU A 17 -8.13 -0.85 -3.51
N PRO A 18 -8.81 0.25 -3.86
CA PRO A 18 -8.61 0.91 -5.14
C PRO A 18 -7.22 1.56 -5.19
N ILE A 19 -6.55 1.38 -6.32
CA ILE A 19 -5.24 1.97 -6.62
C ILE A 19 -5.38 2.73 -7.93
N GLU A 20 -4.98 4.00 -7.90
CA GLU A 20 -5.00 4.90 -9.04
C GLU A 20 -3.58 5.35 -9.37
N ALA A 21 -3.19 5.25 -10.62
CA ALA A 21 -1.98 5.87 -11.16
C ALA A 21 -2.39 6.97 -12.13
N GLY A 22 -1.69 8.10 -12.14
CA GLY A 22 -1.82 9.08 -13.21
C GLY A 22 -1.58 8.43 -14.57
N ALA A 23 -2.00 9.07 -15.66
CA ALA A 23 -1.83 8.56 -17.02
C ALA A 23 -0.66 9.23 -17.76
N PRO A 24 0.60 8.74 -17.60
CA PRO A 24 1.70 9.16 -18.45
C PRO A 24 1.34 8.98 -19.93
N ARG A 25 1.63 9.98 -20.75
CA ARG A 25 1.24 10.01 -22.16
C ARG A 25 1.87 8.85 -22.95
N GLU A 26 3.09 8.48 -22.60
CA GLU A 26 3.87 7.43 -23.24
C GLU A 26 3.59 6.01 -22.69
N ALA A 27 2.80 5.88 -21.61
CA ALA A 27 2.41 4.57 -21.09
C ALA A 27 1.38 3.91 -22.02
N ALA A 28 1.76 2.76 -22.59
CA ALA A 28 0.87 1.90 -23.36
C ALA A 28 0.05 0.97 -22.46
N SER A 29 0.63 0.55 -21.33
CA SER A 29 -0.08 -0.18 -20.27
C SER A 29 0.61 0.01 -18.91
N ILE A 30 -0.17 -0.16 -17.84
CA ILE A 30 0.33 -0.20 -16.47
C ILE A 30 -0.17 -1.48 -15.81
N ILE A 31 0.73 -2.17 -15.13
CA ILE A 31 0.43 -3.35 -14.32
C ILE A 31 0.73 -3.01 -12.86
N LEU A 32 -0.24 -3.22 -11.98
CA LEU A 32 -0.08 -3.16 -10.54
C LEU A 32 0.55 -4.49 -10.06
N GLN A 33 1.72 -4.39 -9.45
CA GLN A 33 2.40 -5.52 -8.82
C GLN A 33 2.24 -5.39 -7.31
N TYR A 34 1.57 -6.33 -6.65
CA TYR A 34 1.25 -6.23 -5.23
C TYR A 34 1.52 -7.54 -4.48
N ARG A 35 1.86 -7.43 -3.20
CA ARG A 35 1.97 -8.55 -2.27
C ARG A 35 1.68 -8.13 -0.83
N ARG A 36 1.38 -9.10 0.04
CA ARG A 36 1.45 -8.91 1.49
C ARG A 36 2.91 -8.88 1.95
N LEU A 37 3.21 -8.04 2.92
CA LEU A 37 4.55 -7.88 3.47
C LEU A 37 4.84 -8.97 4.53
N ASN A 38 4.93 -10.23 4.09
CA ASN A 38 5.16 -11.40 4.96
C ASN A 38 6.33 -12.31 4.52
N GLN A 39 7.25 -11.80 3.69
CA GLN A 39 8.44 -12.48 3.10
C GLN A 39 8.22 -13.80 2.34
N ALA A 40 7.09 -14.48 2.53
CA ALA A 40 6.78 -15.77 1.93
C ALA A 40 6.11 -15.67 0.55
N GLU A 41 5.55 -14.50 0.21
CA GLU A 41 4.73 -14.33 -0.99
C GLU A 41 5.49 -13.76 -2.19
N ARG A 42 5.21 -14.37 -3.36
CA ARG A 42 5.50 -13.79 -4.68
C ARG A 42 4.53 -12.64 -4.96
N TYR A 43 4.95 -11.71 -5.81
CA TYR A 43 4.05 -10.67 -6.32
C TYR A 43 2.92 -11.26 -7.14
N ARG A 44 1.74 -10.67 -6.97
CA ARG A 44 0.60 -10.81 -7.88
C ARG A 44 0.57 -9.62 -8.82
N SER A 45 0.16 -9.86 -10.05
CA SER A 45 0.04 -8.84 -11.10
C SER A 45 -1.43 -8.59 -11.41
N ARG A 46 -1.80 -7.31 -11.57
CA ARG A 46 -3.14 -6.90 -12.03
C ARG A 46 -2.98 -5.83 -13.12
N PRO A 47 -3.40 -6.09 -14.36
CA PRO A 47 -3.50 -5.03 -15.37
C PRO A 47 -4.38 -3.89 -14.85
N MET A 48 -3.95 -2.65 -15.07
CA MET A 48 -4.76 -1.48 -14.78
C MET A 48 -5.54 -1.08 -16.03
N GLU A 49 -6.78 -0.64 -15.82
CA GLU A 49 -7.66 -0.15 -16.87
C GLU A 49 -7.45 1.35 -17.05
N ARG A 50 -7.40 1.81 -18.30
CA ARG A 50 -7.24 3.23 -18.61
C ARG A 50 -8.60 3.92 -18.60
N GLU A 51 -8.77 4.88 -17.71
CA GLU A 51 -9.98 5.68 -17.57
C GLU A 51 -9.62 7.16 -17.67
N SER A 52 -9.93 7.78 -18.82
CA SER A 52 -9.66 9.19 -19.14
C SER A 52 -8.25 9.67 -18.77
N ALA A 53 -8.08 10.20 -17.55
CA ALA A 53 -6.86 10.80 -17.02
C ALA A 53 -6.04 9.89 -16.10
N ALA A 54 -6.49 8.66 -15.83
CA ALA A 54 -5.85 7.76 -14.87
C ALA A 54 -5.86 6.30 -15.34
N TRP A 55 -5.03 5.49 -14.68
CA TRP A 55 -5.06 4.04 -14.73
C TRP A 55 -5.57 3.53 -13.39
N ARG A 56 -6.53 2.60 -13.40
CA ARG A 56 -7.17 2.09 -12.18
C ARG A 56 -7.11 0.57 -12.10
N ALA A 57 -6.89 0.07 -10.89
CA ALA A 57 -7.08 -1.32 -10.53
C ALA A 57 -7.45 -1.40 -9.04
N GLU A 58 -7.88 -2.58 -8.60
CA GLU A 58 -8.08 -2.86 -7.19
C GLU A 58 -7.26 -4.07 -6.74
N VAL A 59 -6.79 -4.01 -5.49
CA VAL A 59 -6.38 -5.21 -4.77
C VAL A 59 -7.64 -5.88 -4.22
N PRO A 60 -7.93 -7.15 -4.55
CA PRO A 60 -9.18 -7.81 -4.19
C PRO A 60 -9.41 -7.92 -2.68
N ALA A 61 -10.68 -7.90 -2.26
CA ALA A 61 -11.08 -7.99 -0.85
C ALA A 61 -10.51 -9.22 -0.13
N GLU A 62 -10.54 -10.38 -0.78
CA GLU A 62 -9.98 -11.62 -0.26
C GLU A 62 -8.45 -11.56 -0.07
N TYR A 63 -7.78 -10.67 -0.82
CA TYR A 63 -6.35 -10.46 -0.68
C TYR A 63 -6.04 -9.46 0.44
N THR A 64 -6.84 -8.40 0.59
CA THR A 64 -6.71 -7.42 1.66
C THR A 64 -7.19 -7.93 3.02
N ASP A 65 -7.94 -9.04 3.08
CA ASP A 65 -8.30 -9.71 4.34
C ASP A 65 -7.06 -10.33 5.02
N SER A 66 -6.24 -9.47 5.61
CA SER A 66 -4.97 -9.82 6.21
C SER A 66 -4.55 -8.78 7.23
N ALA A 67 -3.84 -9.24 8.26
CA ALA A 67 -3.18 -8.38 9.24
C ALA A 67 -1.84 -7.81 8.72
N TYR A 68 -1.32 -8.29 7.59
CA TYR A 68 -0.06 -7.82 7.04
C TYR A 68 -0.23 -6.55 6.20
N PRO A 69 0.73 -5.61 6.25
CA PRO A 69 0.77 -4.48 5.33
C PRO A 69 0.84 -4.95 3.88
N LEU A 70 0.31 -4.15 2.96
CA LEU A 70 0.46 -4.37 1.53
C LEU A 70 1.66 -3.61 1.01
N GLN A 71 2.42 -4.26 0.14
CA GLN A 71 3.50 -3.67 -0.64
C GLN A 71 3.12 -3.73 -2.11
N TYR A 72 3.28 -2.62 -2.84
CA TYR A 72 3.07 -2.62 -4.28
C TYR A 72 3.94 -1.62 -5.04
N TYR A 73 4.06 -1.83 -6.34
CA TYR A 73 4.68 -0.91 -7.29
C TYR A 73 3.97 -1.03 -8.64
N PHE A 74 4.30 -0.10 -9.56
CA PHE A 74 3.78 -0.12 -10.91
C PHE A 74 4.85 -0.59 -11.89
N GLU A 75 4.46 -1.45 -12.81
CA GLU A 75 5.23 -1.77 -14.00
C GLU A 75 4.55 -1.09 -15.19
N ALA A 76 5.19 -0.08 -15.75
CA ALA A 76 4.66 0.67 -16.88
C ALA A 76 5.43 0.34 -18.15
N ARG A 77 4.68 0.06 -19.23
CA ARG A 77 5.23 -0.33 -20.53
C ARG A 77 5.03 0.79 -21.53
N SER A 78 6.05 1.06 -22.32
CA SER A 78 6.06 2.06 -23.39
C SER A 78 6.85 1.54 -24.59
N GLY A 79 6.88 2.30 -25.69
CA GLY A 79 7.75 1.99 -26.83
C GLY A 79 9.25 1.95 -26.48
N ALA A 80 9.67 2.60 -25.38
CA ALA A 80 11.04 2.60 -24.90
C ALA A 80 11.38 1.40 -24.00
N GLY A 81 10.40 0.57 -23.64
CA GLY A 81 10.56 -0.59 -22.76
C GLY A 81 9.73 -0.51 -21.48
N VAL A 82 10.19 -1.23 -20.46
CA VAL A 82 9.49 -1.40 -19.17
C VAL A 82 10.17 -0.56 -18.10
N THR A 83 9.41 0.23 -17.36
CA THR A 83 9.87 1.00 -16.20
C THR A 83 9.13 0.57 -14.94
N LEU A 84 9.86 0.44 -13.83
CA LEU A 84 9.27 0.24 -12.50
C LEU A 84 9.11 1.58 -11.79
N TRP A 85 7.98 1.79 -11.12
CA TRP A 85 7.73 2.99 -10.33
C TRP A 85 7.20 2.62 -8.92
N PRO A 86 7.80 3.14 -7.83
CA PRO A 86 8.90 4.12 -7.78
C PRO A 86 10.23 3.60 -8.34
N GLY A 87 10.45 2.28 -8.29
CA GLY A 87 11.67 1.64 -8.77
C GLY A 87 12.89 1.95 -7.91
N PHE A 88 14.05 1.41 -8.28
CA PHE A 88 15.31 1.69 -7.59
C PHE A 88 15.83 3.07 -7.98
N LYS A 89 16.26 3.84 -6.98
CA LYS A 89 17.07 5.04 -7.22
C LYS A 89 18.48 4.64 -7.68
N SER A 90 19.19 5.56 -8.32
CA SER A 90 20.56 5.32 -8.83
C SER A 90 21.58 5.01 -7.74
N ASP A 91 21.34 5.50 -6.53
CA ASP A 91 22.14 5.22 -5.33
C ASP A 91 21.68 3.96 -4.58
N PHE A 92 20.63 3.30 -5.06
CA PHE A 92 19.95 2.16 -4.40
C PHE A 92 19.42 2.48 -2.99
N LEU A 93 19.32 3.75 -2.62
CA LEU A 93 18.78 4.18 -1.34
C LEU A 93 17.27 4.40 -1.42
N GLY A 94 16.57 4.03 -0.35
CA GLY A 94 15.12 4.21 -0.21
C GLY A 94 14.29 2.97 -0.60
N GLN A 95 12.97 3.17 -0.67
CA GLN A 95 12.00 2.10 -0.87
C GLN A 95 11.53 2.05 -2.33
N PRO A 96 11.82 0.99 -3.09
CA PRO A 96 11.42 0.90 -4.51
C PRO A 96 9.94 0.55 -4.72
N TYR A 97 9.11 0.74 -3.70
CA TYR A 97 7.72 0.34 -3.62
C TYR A 97 6.96 1.19 -2.59
N PHE A 98 5.64 1.18 -2.70
CA PHE A 98 4.74 1.76 -1.71
C PHE A 98 4.36 0.72 -0.67
N VAL A 99 4.05 1.19 0.54
CA VAL A 99 3.50 0.35 1.62
C VAL A 99 2.23 0.98 2.16
N VAL A 100 1.18 0.19 2.32
CA VAL A 100 -0.11 0.62 2.90
C VAL A 100 -0.44 -0.29 4.08
N GLN A 101 -0.75 0.32 5.22
CA GLN A 101 -1.09 -0.41 6.44
C GLN A 101 -2.56 -0.82 6.47
N PRO A 102 -2.90 -1.97 7.09
CA PRO A 102 -4.28 -2.26 7.44
C PRO A 102 -4.78 -1.30 8.53
N GLN A 103 -6.07 -0.97 8.50
CA GLN A 103 -6.76 -0.30 9.60
C GLN A 103 -6.96 -1.27 10.77
N GLY A 104 -6.75 -0.80 12.00
CA GLY A 104 -6.96 -1.57 13.23
C GLY A 104 -5.80 -1.43 14.22
N ALA A 105 -5.96 -1.99 15.41
CA ALA A 105 -5.01 -1.87 16.53
C ALA A 105 -3.59 -2.34 16.16
N LEU A 106 -3.46 -3.39 15.33
CA LEU A 106 -2.16 -3.87 14.86
C LEU A 106 -1.53 -2.93 13.82
N GLY A 107 -2.32 -2.33 12.94
CA GLY A 107 -1.84 -1.32 11.98
C GLY A 107 -1.31 -0.08 12.69
N LEU A 108 -2.01 0.38 13.74
CA LEU A 108 -1.55 1.46 14.60
C LEU A 108 -0.26 1.09 15.36
N ALA A 109 -0.16 -0.12 15.89
CA ALA A 109 1.05 -0.61 16.56
C ALA A 109 2.26 -0.71 15.61
N LEU A 110 2.05 -1.17 14.37
CA LEU A 110 3.09 -1.25 13.34
C LEU A 110 3.50 0.13 12.79
N GLN A 111 2.57 1.09 12.75
CA GLN A 111 2.86 2.48 12.38
C GLN A 111 3.68 3.18 13.49
N ALA A 112 3.30 2.98 14.75
CA ALA A 112 4.01 3.53 15.92
C ALA A 112 5.43 2.96 16.08
N ALA A 113 5.65 1.68 15.76
CA ALA A 113 6.97 1.06 15.77
C ALA A 113 7.90 1.53 14.63
N ARG A 114 7.41 2.33 13.66
CA ARG A 114 8.16 2.80 12.49
C ARG A 114 8.58 4.27 12.56
N GLY A 115 8.19 5.02 13.59
CA GLY A 115 8.55 6.44 13.70
C GLY A 115 8.85 6.85 15.14
N ASP A 116 10.07 7.32 15.38
CA ASP A 116 10.35 8.42 16.29
C ASP A 116 9.52 9.64 15.85
N VAL A 117 8.26 9.68 16.28
CA VAL A 117 7.40 10.85 16.16
C VAL A 117 6.80 11.09 17.54
N ASP A 118 7.10 12.26 18.11
CA ASP A 118 6.70 12.67 19.46
C ASP A 118 5.23 12.32 19.74
N PRO A 119 4.94 11.63 20.86
CA PRO A 119 3.56 11.33 21.20
C PRO A 119 2.92 12.62 21.69
N VAL A 120 2.05 13.22 20.87
CA VAL A 120 0.92 13.95 21.43
C VAL A 120 0.05 12.90 22.09
N VAL A 121 0.24 12.77 23.40
CA VAL A 121 -0.54 11.94 24.31
C VAL A 121 -2.01 12.36 24.19
N ALA A 122 -2.79 11.59 23.45
CA ALA A 122 -4.24 11.62 23.57
C ALA A 122 -4.63 10.56 24.61
N ASP A 123 -5.04 11.07 25.76
CA ASP A 123 -5.54 10.36 26.92
C ASP A 123 -6.69 9.42 26.50
N VAL A 124 -6.41 8.12 26.37
CA VAL A 124 -7.44 7.09 26.22
C VAL A 124 -7.55 6.37 27.55
N GLN A 125 -8.48 6.86 28.37
CA GLN A 125 -8.92 6.22 29.60
C GLN A 125 -9.57 4.87 29.25
N LEU A 126 -8.87 3.76 29.53
CA LEU A 126 -9.44 2.42 29.49
C LEU A 126 -10.43 2.25 30.67
N PRO A 127 -11.64 1.70 30.47
CA PRO A 127 -12.55 1.45 31.58
C PRO A 127 -12.00 0.34 32.48
N ALA A 128 -12.03 0.59 33.80
CA ALA A 128 -11.62 -0.38 34.80
C ALA A 128 -12.57 -1.59 34.82
N VAL A 129 -12.01 -2.78 34.61
CA VAL A 129 -12.69 -4.06 34.86
C VAL A 129 -12.74 -4.27 36.37
N LYS A 130 -13.94 -4.22 36.97
CA LYS A 130 -14.15 -4.67 38.35
C LYS A 130 -14.20 -6.19 38.37
N THR A 131 -13.13 -6.82 38.85
CA THR A 131 -13.15 -8.20 39.31
C THR A 131 -13.79 -8.23 40.70
N SER A 132 -15.05 -8.65 40.79
CA SER A 132 -15.62 -9.13 42.06
C SER A 132 -15.44 -10.65 42.10
N LEU A 133 -14.59 -11.11 43.02
CA LEU A 133 -14.60 -12.47 43.54
C LEU A 133 -15.39 -12.45 44.85
N LEU A 134 -16.52 -13.15 44.89
CA LEU A 134 -17.04 -14.01 45.96
C LEU A 134 -18.46 -14.44 45.60
#